data_AF-A0A0G1R5K1-F1
#
_entry.id   AF-A0A0G1R5K1-F1
#
_cell.length_a   1.000
_cell.length_b   1.000
_cell.length_c   1.000
_cell.angle_alpha   90.00
_cell.angle_beta   90.00
_cell.angle_gamma   90.00
#
_symmetry.space_group_name_H-M   'P 1'
#
loop_
_entity.id
_entity.type
_entity.pdbx_description
1 polymer ?
#
loop_
_entity_poly.entity_id
_entity_poly.type
_entity_poly.pdbx_seq_one_letter_code
_entity_poly.pdbx_strand_id
1 'polypeptide(L)'
;MIDARQHIIGKYTPYDFETITIANIAIGLTASKLASAPKSKRVFITFETSQCRMRMDGTDPSSTVGHLYNPTQSLLLEGYSQLNNVKFIRTGATSATAQVTYLR
;
A
#
# COMPACT_ATOMS: atom_id res chain seq x y z
N MET A 1 15.06 22.48 -7.02
CA MET A 1 15.63 21.70 -5.89
C MET A 1 14.63 20.61 -5.53
N ILE A 2 14.84 19.39 -6.02
CA ILE A 2 13.92 18.27 -5.78
C ILE A 2 14.38 17.59 -4.50
N ASP A 3 13.51 17.56 -3.48
CA ASP A 3 13.77 16.90 -2.21
C ASP A 3 13.88 15.38 -2.44
N ALA A 4 15.10 14.85 -2.40
CA ALA A 4 15.44 13.46 -2.68
C ALA A 4 15.10 12.51 -1.51
N ARG A 5 13.93 12.64 -0.88
CA ARG A 5 13.47 11.69 0.16
C ARG A 5 12.98 10.37 -0.43
N GLN A 6 13.63 9.86 -1.48
CA GLN A 6 13.10 8.76 -2.26
C GLN A 6 13.08 7.44 -1.48
N HIS A 7 14.01 7.21 -0.54
CA HIS A 7 14.05 5.97 0.23
C HIS A 7 14.75 6.18 1.59
N ILE A 8 14.04 6.71 2.61
CA ILE A 8 14.59 6.68 3.98
C ILE A 8 14.66 5.20 4.40
N ILE A 9 15.83 4.59 4.25
CA ILE A 9 16.18 3.23 4.67
C ILE A 9 16.90 3.34 6.02
N GLY A 10 16.55 2.47 6.98
CA GLY A 10 17.23 2.38 8.28
C GLY A 10 16.57 3.12 9.45
N LYS A 11 15.55 3.96 9.22
CA LYS A 11 14.77 4.57 10.33
C LYS A 11 13.87 3.56 11.06
N TYR A 12 13.33 2.60 10.31
CA TYR A 12 12.40 1.59 10.80
C TYR A 12 12.92 0.20 10.43
N THR A 13 12.64 -0.79 11.28
CA THR A 13 13.07 -2.17 11.05
C THR A 13 11.95 -2.93 10.34
N PRO A 14 12.21 -3.59 9.19
CA PRO A 14 11.24 -4.47 8.57
C PRO A 14 11.00 -5.69 9.46
N TYR A 15 9.76 -6.10 9.64
CA TYR A 15 9.41 -7.23 10.53
C TYR A 15 8.47 -8.25 9.91
N ASP A 16 7.71 -7.88 8.88
CA ASP A 16 6.79 -8.77 8.18
C ASP A 16 6.61 -8.34 6.72
N PHE A 17 6.14 -9.26 5.90
CA PHE A 17 5.95 -9.08 4.46
C PHE A 17 4.64 -9.73 4.01
N GLU A 18 3.97 -9.15 3.02
CA GLU A 18 2.87 -9.81 2.33
C GLU A 18 2.81 -9.47 0.84
N THR A 19 2.20 -10.39 0.09
CA THR A 19 1.78 -10.16 -1.28
C THR A 19 0.27 -10.02 -1.31
N ILE A 20 -0.22 -8.89 -1.83
CA ILE A 20 -1.64 -8.60 -1.96
C ILE A 20 -2.06 -8.74 -3.43
N THR A 21 -3.12 -9.50 -3.69
CA THR A 21 -3.80 -9.51 -5.00
C THR A 21 -4.95 -8.52 -5.00
N ILE A 22 -4.78 -7.42 -5.73
CA ILE A 22 -5.76 -6.34 -5.88
C ILE A 22 -6.71 -6.70 -7.03
N ALA A 23 -7.93 -7.10 -6.68
CA ALA A 23 -8.96 -7.54 -7.61
C ALA A 23 -10.07 -6.48 -7.78
N ASN A 24 -11.31 -6.93 -8.07
CA ASN A 24 -12.49 -6.10 -8.31
C ASN A 24 -13.21 -5.62 -7.03
N ILE A 25 -12.73 -6.00 -5.86
CA ILE A 25 -13.25 -5.55 -4.56
C ILE A 25 -12.16 -4.72 -3.90
N ALA A 26 -12.55 -3.59 -3.29
CA ALA A 26 -11.63 -2.76 -2.53
C ALA A 26 -11.09 -3.54 -1.32
N ILE A 27 -9.77 -3.68 -1.24
CA ILE A 27 -9.09 -4.37 -0.15
C ILE A 27 -8.02 -3.50 0.48
N GLY A 28 -7.84 -3.62 1.80
CA GLY A 28 -6.77 -2.95 2.52
C GLY A 28 -5.62 -3.90 2.87
N LEU A 29 -4.73 -3.41 3.73
CA LEU A 29 -3.67 -4.21 4.35
C LEU A 29 -4.26 -5.25 5.32
N THR A 30 -3.57 -6.37 5.51
CA THR A 30 -4.03 -7.41 6.45
C THR A 30 -4.02 -6.89 7.90
N ALA A 31 -5.18 -6.78 8.52
CA ALA A 31 -5.35 -6.19 9.84
C ALA A 31 -4.51 -6.86 10.95
N SER A 32 -4.34 -8.18 10.90
CA SER A 32 -3.52 -8.92 11.88
C SER A 32 -2.03 -8.55 11.82
N LYS A 33 -1.52 -8.20 10.63
CA LYS A 33 -0.14 -7.76 10.44
C LYS A 33 0.10 -6.36 11.02
N LEU A 34 -0.89 -5.48 10.89
CA LEU A 34 -0.88 -4.13 11.48
C LEU A 34 -1.04 -4.14 13.01
N ALA A 35 -1.78 -5.11 13.54
CA ALA A 35 -2.07 -5.24 14.98
C ALA A 35 -0.92 -5.87 15.79
N SER A 36 0.10 -6.42 15.14
CA SER A 36 1.26 -7.02 15.81
C SER A 36 2.02 -5.99 16.66
N ALA A 37 2.56 -6.42 17.81
CA ALA A 37 3.32 -5.56 18.71
C ALA A 37 4.84 -5.70 18.48
N PRO A 38 5.62 -4.60 18.45
CA PRO A 38 5.20 -3.21 18.28
C PRO A 38 4.48 -2.93 16.95
N LYS A 39 3.49 -2.03 17.02
CA LYS A 39 2.62 -1.64 15.89
C LYS A 39 3.44 -1.15 14.70
N SER A 40 3.01 -1.52 13.49
CA SER A 40 3.56 -0.93 12.27
C SER A 40 3.38 0.58 12.27
N LYS A 41 4.45 1.28 11.91
CA LYS A 41 4.43 2.75 11.75
C LYS A 41 4.43 3.16 10.29
N ARG A 42 4.90 2.25 9.42
CA ARG A 42 5.14 2.52 8.00
C ARG A 42 5.03 1.23 7.20
N VAL A 43 4.55 1.36 5.97
CA VAL A 43 4.65 0.30 4.96
C VAL A 43 5.32 0.82 3.71
N PHE A 44 6.07 -0.06 3.06
CA PHE A 44 6.60 0.15 1.73
C PHE A 44 5.91 -0.82 0.78
N ILE A 45 5.31 -0.29 -0.27
CA ILE A 45 4.48 -1.04 -1.22
C ILE A 45 5.07 -0.87 -2.62
N THR A 46 5.25 -1.96 -3.36
CA THR A 46 5.55 -1.93 -4.80
C THR A 46 4.44 -2.58 -5.59
N PHE A 47 4.02 -1.97 -6.70
CA PHE A 47 2.99 -2.50 -7.59
C PHE A 47 3.65 -3.19 -8.79
N GLU A 48 3.39 -4.47 -9.03
CA GLU A 48 4.22 -5.27 -9.95
C GLU A 48 3.59 -5.49 -11.34
N THR A 49 2.28 -5.74 -11.43
CA THR A 49 1.71 -6.39 -12.63
C THR A 49 0.69 -5.58 -13.41
N SER A 50 -0.24 -4.91 -12.75
CA SER A 50 -1.32 -4.16 -13.41
C SER A 50 -1.63 -2.86 -12.67
N GLN A 51 -2.31 -1.97 -13.36
CA GLN A 51 -2.69 -0.68 -12.82
C GLN A 51 -3.78 -0.82 -11.74
N CYS A 52 -3.65 -0.04 -10.67
CA CYS A 52 -4.60 -0.02 -9.58
C CYS A 52 -4.92 1.41 -9.12
N ARG A 53 -5.99 1.54 -8.34
CA ARG A 53 -6.42 2.78 -7.69
C ARG A 53 -6.34 2.61 -6.19
N MET A 54 -5.95 3.66 -5.50
CA MET A 54 -5.86 3.70 -4.05
C MET A 54 -6.62 4.87 -3.45
N ARG A 55 -7.20 4.67 -2.27
CA ARG A 55 -7.55 5.72 -1.32
C ARG A 55 -6.98 5.40 0.06
N MET A 56 -6.80 6.42 0.89
CA MET A 56 -6.21 6.32 2.23
C MET A 56 -7.07 6.94 3.34
N ASP A 57 -8.27 7.37 3.00
CA ASP A 57 -9.26 8.00 3.88
C ASP A 57 -10.33 7.02 4.37
N GLY A 58 -10.17 5.72 4.10
CA GLY A 58 -11.07 4.66 4.58
C GLY A 58 -12.27 4.41 3.66
N THR A 59 -12.49 5.27 2.67
CA THR A 59 -13.53 5.07 1.66
C THR A 59 -13.00 4.18 0.54
N ASP A 60 -13.86 3.32 0.00
CA ASP A 60 -13.48 2.43 -1.09
C ASP A 60 -13.15 3.25 -2.36
N PRO A 61 -11.99 3.00 -3.01
CA PRO A 61 -11.77 3.45 -4.38
C PRO A 61 -12.69 2.68 -5.34
N SER A 62 -12.88 3.23 -6.55
CA SER A 62 -13.51 2.53 -7.66
C SER A 62 -12.52 2.38 -8.83
N SER A 63 -12.90 1.66 -9.88
CA SER A 63 -12.07 1.53 -11.09
C SER A 63 -11.76 2.88 -11.76
N THR A 64 -12.59 3.90 -11.52
CA THR A 64 -12.45 5.25 -12.09
C THR A 64 -12.08 6.33 -11.06
N VAL A 65 -12.23 6.07 -9.76
CA VAL A 65 -12.01 7.06 -8.68
C VAL A 65 -10.94 6.59 -7.71
N GLY A 66 -9.92 7.44 -7.52
CA GLY A 66 -8.79 7.22 -6.58
C GLY A 66 -7.44 7.60 -7.19
N HIS A 67 -6.37 7.48 -6.40
CA HIS A 67 -5.00 7.71 -6.86
C HIS A 67 -4.53 6.56 -7.74
N LEU A 68 -4.10 6.89 -8.95
CA LEU A 68 -3.65 5.91 -9.94
C LEU A 68 -2.22 5.46 -9.67
N TYR A 69 -2.00 4.16 -9.60
CA TYR A 69 -0.67 3.56 -9.54
C TYR A 69 -0.47 2.60 -10.71
N ASN A 70 0.62 2.81 -11.43
CA ASN A 70 1.08 1.96 -12.51
C ASN A 70 2.02 0.88 -11.96
N PRO A 71 2.19 -0.24 -12.70
CA PRO A 71 3.26 -1.19 -12.42
C PRO A 71 4.62 -0.49 -12.30
N THR A 72 5.52 -1.05 -11.50
CA THR A 72 6.85 -0.55 -11.13
C THR A 72 6.87 0.66 -10.18
N GLN A 73 5.73 1.28 -9.90
CA GLN A 73 5.69 2.37 -8.93
C GLN A 73 5.74 1.82 -7.50
N SER A 74 6.36 2.61 -6.62
CA SER A 74 6.37 2.36 -5.20
C SER A 74 5.58 3.43 -4.45
N LEU A 75 4.97 3.01 -3.34
CA LEU A 75 4.31 3.87 -2.39
C LEU A 75 4.91 3.62 -1.02
N LEU A 76 5.21 4.71 -0.34
CA LEU A 76 5.56 4.69 1.05
C LEU A 76 4.47 5.38 1.86
N LEU A 77 3.88 4.64 2.79
CA LEU A 77 2.77 5.12 3.62
C LEU A 77 3.19 5.09 5.08
N GLU A 78 2.98 6.20 5.80
CA GLU A 78 3.37 6.37 7.21
C GLU A 78 2.19 6.92 8.01
N GLY A 79 2.00 6.40 9.22
CA GLY A 79 0.96 6.87 10.13
C GLY A 79 -0.18 5.88 10.32
N TYR A 80 -0.54 5.67 11.59
CA TYR A 80 -1.47 4.62 12.00
C TYR A 80 -2.85 4.71 11.32
N SER A 81 -3.43 5.91 11.21
CA SER A 81 -4.73 6.08 10.56
C SER A 81 -4.68 5.69 9.08
N GLN A 82 -3.66 6.14 8.34
CA GLN A 82 -3.52 5.86 6.92
C GLN A 82 -3.30 4.37 6.66
N LEU A 83 -2.48 3.70 7.49
CA LEU A 83 -2.23 2.26 7.37
C LEU A 83 -3.52 1.43 7.53
N ASN A 84 -4.41 1.81 8.45
CA ASN A 84 -5.68 1.09 8.66
C ASN A 84 -6.76 1.44 7.62
N ASN A 85 -6.65 2.61 6.98
CA ASN A 85 -7.66 3.15 6.07
C ASN A 85 -7.29 3.04 4.59
N VAL A 86 -6.09 2.57 4.27
CA VAL A 86 -5.67 2.38 2.88
C VAL A 86 -6.43 1.24 2.23
N LYS A 87 -6.94 1.51 1.03
CA LYS A 87 -7.72 0.58 0.23
C LYS A 87 -7.29 0.66 -1.23
N PHE A 88 -7.27 -0.50 -1.88
CA PHE A 88 -6.83 -0.70 -3.26
C PHE A 88 -7.89 -1.43 -4.08
N ILE A 89 -8.02 -1.08 -5.35
CA ILE A 89 -8.86 -1.78 -6.33
C ILE A 89 -8.21 -1.76 -7.71
N ARG A 90 -8.44 -2.77 -8.54
CA ARG A 90 -7.97 -2.77 -9.93
C ARG A 90 -8.73 -1.73 -10.78
N THR A 91 -8.08 -1.18 -11.80
CA THR A 91 -8.76 -0.29 -12.77
C THR A 91 -9.44 -1.04 -13.90
N GLY A 92 -8.88 -2.19 -14.32
CA GLY A 92 -9.31 -2.92 -15.51
C GLY A 92 -9.75 -4.36 -15.25
N ALA A 93 -9.58 -5.22 -16.26
CA ALA A 93 -9.97 -6.62 -16.23
C ALA A 93 -8.91 -7.56 -15.59
N THR A 94 -7.68 -7.08 -15.40
CA THR A 94 -6.60 -7.84 -14.79
C THR A 94 -6.40 -7.43 -13.34
N SER A 95 -6.16 -8.40 -12.46
CA SER A 95 -5.79 -8.13 -11.08
C SER A 95 -4.35 -7.62 -11.02
N ALA A 96 -4.09 -6.67 -10.12
CA ALA A 96 -2.74 -6.22 -9.81
C ALA A 96 -2.18 -6.99 -8.61
N THR A 97 -0.87 -7.06 -8.51
CA THR A 97 -0.17 -7.64 -7.35
C THR A 97 0.70 -6.56 -6.72
N ALA A 98 0.60 -6.42 -5.41
CA ALA A 98 1.42 -5.50 -4.64
C ALA A 98 2.27 -6.27 -3.62
N GLN A 99 3.55 -5.93 -3.53
CA GLN A 99 4.44 -6.43 -2.49
C GLN A 99 4.48 -5.40 -1.37
N VAL A 100 4.23 -5.83 -0.14
CA VAL A 100 4.13 -4.94 1.02
C VAL A 100 5.13 -5.39 2.07
N THR A 101 6.00 -4.48 2.47
CA THR A 101 6.90 -4.66 3.61
C THR A 101 6.42 -3.79 4.76
N TYR A 102 6.22 -4.42 5.92
CA TYR A 102 5.82 -3.74 7.16
C TYR A 102 7.04 -3.32 7.96
N LEU A 103 7.07 -2.06 8.40
CA LEU A 103 8.15 -1.49 9.19
C LEU A 103 7.64 -0.87 10.50
N ARG A 104 8.48 -0.92 11.54
CA ARG A 104 8.18 -0.40 12.88
C ARG A 104 9.36 0.32 13.53
#